data_AF-A0A812SWY1-F1
#
_entry.id   AF-A0A812SWY1-F1
#
_cell.length_a   1.000
_cell.length_b   1.000
_cell.length_c   1.000
_cell.angle_alpha   90.00
_cell.angle_beta   90.00
_cell.angle_gamma   90.00
#
_symmetry.space_group_name_H-M   'P 1'
#
loop_
_entity.id
_entity.type
_entity.pdbx_description
1 polymer ?
#
loop_
_entity_poly.entity_id
_entity_poly.type
_entity_poly.pdbx_seq_one_letter_code
_entity_poly.pdbx_strand_id
1 'polypeptide(L)'
;MALPRLEVLVFVSALLLQGVYVQFYDIFATSSGSGPANITASAAEAEVAVEVREFLSADCDGPPARLWHVVPFTACMALRPQMQKPGKTSHEALASAPMLYGRVSCDTLRDAEGGFVEICSDEDCSEEGCQRVSVVPEGECGTSFTGFAGASWRCIKSTDIPK
;
A
#
# COMPACT_ATOMS: atom_id res chain seq x y z
N MET A 1 11.20 49.95 -38.37
CA MET A 1 11.47 48.79 -37.49
C MET A 1 10.15 48.39 -36.86
N ALA A 2 9.61 47.24 -37.25
CA ALA A 2 8.35 46.73 -36.68
C ALA A 2 8.68 45.95 -35.41
N LEU A 3 8.15 46.36 -34.25
CA LEU A 3 8.25 45.57 -33.03
C LEU A 3 7.54 44.22 -33.24
N PRO A 4 8.16 43.08 -32.88
CA PRO A 4 7.44 41.82 -32.91
C PRO A 4 6.27 41.90 -31.94
N ARG A 5 5.07 41.54 -32.41
CA ARG A 5 3.86 41.45 -31.59
C ARG A 5 4.16 40.61 -30.36
N LEU A 6 3.78 41.10 -29.17
CA LEU A 6 4.03 40.50 -27.86
C LEU A 6 3.72 38.99 -27.81
N GLU A 7 2.74 38.57 -28.61
CA GLU A 7 2.34 37.17 -28.87
C GLU A 7 3.52 36.28 -29.29
N VAL A 8 4.38 36.76 -30.19
CA VAL A 8 5.53 35.99 -30.69
C VAL A 8 6.55 35.76 -29.57
N LEU A 9 6.75 36.74 -28.70
CA LEU A 9 7.68 36.61 -27.57
C LEU A 9 7.17 35.61 -26.52
N VAL A 10 5.86 35.54 -26.29
CA VAL A 10 5.25 34.55 -25.38
C VAL A 10 5.34 33.14 -25.94
N PHE A 11 5.12 32.95 -27.24
CA PHE A 11 5.27 31.64 -27.86
C PHE A 11 6.72 31.14 -27.83
N VAL A 12 7.68 32.02 -28.11
CA VAL A 12 9.11 31.65 -28.06
C VAL A 12 9.54 31.33 -26.64
N SER A 13 9.10 32.08 -25.63
CA SER A 13 9.46 31.79 -24.23
C SER A 13 8.84 30.48 -23.73
N ALA A 14 7.60 30.17 -24.12
CA ALA A 14 6.94 28.91 -23.77
C ALA A 14 7.67 27.70 -24.37
N LEU A 15 8.12 27.79 -25.62
CA LEU A 15 8.89 26.73 -26.28
C LEU A 15 10.25 26.50 -25.62
N LEU A 16 10.93 27.58 -25.20
CA LEU A 16 12.19 27.48 -24.47
C LEU A 16 12.02 26.82 -23.10
N LEU A 17 10.96 27.18 -22.37
CA LEU A 17 10.61 26.55 -21.08
C LEU A 17 10.31 25.05 -21.22
N GLN A 18 9.58 24.66 -22.27
CA GLN A 18 9.33 23.24 -22.56
C GLN A 18 10.61 22.48 -22.91
N GLY A 19 11.50 23.07 -23.72
CA GLY A 19 12.79 22.45 -24.05
C GLY A 19 13.68 22.24 -22.82
N VAL A 20 13.72 23.21 -21.91
CA VAL A 20 14.47 23.10 -20.65
C VAL A 20 13.84 22.03 -19.74
N TYR A 21 12.51 21.98 -19.65
CA TYR A 21 11.82 20.98 -18.84
C TYR A 21 12.14 19.55 -19.27
N VAL A 22 12.12 19.25 -20.57
CA VAL A 22 12.44 17.91 -21.10
C VAL A 22 13.90 17.52 -20.77
N GLN A 23 14.85 18.44 -20.94
CA GLN A 23 16.27 18.19 -20.64
C GLN A 23 16.50 17.86 -19.16
N PHE A 24 15.85 18.57 -18.23
CA PHE A 24 15.96 18.24 -16.81
C PHE A 24 15.23 16.94 -16.48
N TYR A 25 14.08 16.67 -17.10
CA TYR A 25 13.33 15.44 -16.86
C TYR A 25 14.14 14.18 -17.19
N ASP A 26 14.84 14.16 -18.32
CA ASP A 26 15.68 13.03 -18.71
C ASP A 26 16.85 12.81 -17.75
N ILE A 27 17.48 13.89 -17.26
CA ILE A 27 18.60 13.80 -16.29
C ILE A 27 18.13 13.20 -14.96
N PHE A 28 16.97 13.62 -14.45
CA PHE A 28 16.44 13.05 -13.20
C PHE A 28 15.93 11.63 -13.40
N ALA A 29 15.28 11.33 -14.53
CA ALA A 29 14.78 9.99 -14.84
C ALA A 29 15.91 8.96 -15.06
N THR A 30 17.05 9.36 -15.62
CA THR A 30 18.21 8.47 -15.81
C THR A 30 19.11 8.38 -14.57
N SER A 31 19.09 9.37 -13.67
CA SER A 31 19.85 9.31 -12.42
C SER A 31 19.34 8.26 -11.42
N SER A 32 18.14 7.71 -11.64
CA SER A 32 17.57 6.62 -10.85
C SER A 32 18.00 5.22 -11.30
N GLY A 33 18.86 5.08 -12.31
CA GLY A 33 19.20 3.76 -12.86
C GLY A 33 20.62 3.63 -13.36
N SER A 34 21.58 3.32 -12.48
CA SER A 34 22.76 2.54 -12.90
C SER A 34 23.49 1.84 -11.74
N GLY A 35 23.34 0.52 -11.71
CA GLY A 35 24.23 -0.41 -11.02
C GLY A 35 23.87 -1.83 -11.42
N PRO A 36 24.74 -2.58 -12.14
CA PRO A 36 24.45 -3.97 -12.49
C PRO A 36 24.82 -4.86 -11.31
N ALA A 37 23.90 -4.99 -10.36
CA ALA A 37 23.95 -6.06 -9.36
C ALA A 37 23.03 -7.18 -9.84
N ASN A 38 23.62 -8.13 -10.56
CA ASN A 38 23.05 -9.44 -10.81
C ASN A 38 22.92 -10.18 -9.46
N ILE A 39 21.85 -9.91 -8.71
CA ILE A 39 21.45 -10.68 -7.53
C ILE A 39 19.93 -10.85 -7.64
N THR A 40 19.52 -11.99 -8.21
CA THR A 40 18.36 -12.80 -7.77
C THR A 40 17.21 -12.11 -7.00
N ALA A 41 16.70 -10.98 -7.49
CA ALA A 41 15.58 -10.22 -6.90
C ALA A 41 14.22 -10.55 -7.55
N SER A 42 14.20 -11.45 -8.52
CA SER A 42 13.05 -11.65 -9.42
C SER A 42 11.83 -12.40 -8.81
N ALA A 43 11.84 -12.77 -7.54
CA ALA A 43 10.69 -13.46 -6.91
C ALA A 43 10.13 -12.72 -5.67
N ALA A 44 10.98 -12.02 -4.92
CA ALA A 44 10.57 -11.27 -3.74
C ALA A 44 9.99 -9.87 -4.06
N GLU A 45 10.36 -9.25 -5.19
CA GLU A 45 9.90 -7.90 -5.57
C GLU A 45 8.48 -7.86 -6.14
N ALA A 46 7.82 -8.99 -6.34
CA ALA A 46 6.46 -9.00 -6.85
C ALA A 46 5.39 -8.88 -5.75
N GLU A 47 5.73 -9.18 -4.49
CA GLU A 47 4.80 -9.25 -3.36
C GLU A 47 4.84 -7.94 -2.56
N VAL A 48 3.84 -7.10 -2.78
CA VAL A 48 3.82 -5.69 -2.31
C VAL A 48 2.48 -5.33 -1.69
N ALA A 49 1.76 -6.31 -1.10
CA ALA A 49 0.64 -6.04 -0.22
C ALA A 49 0.40 -7.19 0.74
N VAL A 50 0.00 -6.85 1.95
CA VAL A 50 -0.57 -7.77 2.92
C VAL A 50 -2.08 -7.70 2.79
N GLU A 51 -2.69 -8.84 2.46
CA GLU A 51 -4.13 -9.00 2.49
C GLU A 51 -4.56 -9.61 3.81
N VAL A 52 -5.45 -8.93 4.53
CA VAL A 52 -6.07 -9.44 5.76
C VAL A 52 -7.53 -9.72 5.49
N ARG A 53 -7.95 -10.95 5.78
CA ARG A 53 -9.35 -11.37 5.67
C ARG A 53 -9.89 -11.59 7.07
N GLU A 54 -10.98 -10.93 7.40
CA GLU A 54 -11.66 -11.12 8.69
C GLU A 54 -12.99 -11.84 8.48
N PHE A 55 -13.25 -12.83 9.32
CA PHE A 55 -14.38 -13.74 9.24
C PHE A 55 -15.22 -13.67 10.51
N LEU A 56 -16.52 -13.89 10.36
CA LEU A 56 -17.43 -14.00 11.50
C LEU A 56 -17.26 -15.34 12.23
N SER A 57 -16.76 -16.37 11.54
CA SER A 57 -16.39 -17.66 12.13
C SER A 57 -15.00 -17.60 12.73
N ALA A 58 -14.80 -18.26 13.87
CA ALA A 58 -13.49 -18.39 14.53
C ALA A 58 -12.51 -19.26 13.73
N ASP A 59 -13.03 -20.16 12.90
CA ASP A 59 -12.23 -21.09 12.09
C ASP A 59 -11.96 -20.56 10.67
N CYS A 60 -12.24 -19.27 10.41
CA CYS A 60 -12.12 -18.62 9.11
C CYS A 60 -12.99 -19.26 8.00
N ASP A 61 -14.09 -19.92 8.40
CA ASP A 61 -15.05 -20.50 7.46
C ASP A 61 -15.93 -19.47 6.77
N GLY A 62 -16.21 -19.70 5.49
CA GLY A 62 -17.12 -18.90 4.68
C GLY A 62 -16.46 -17.68 4.02
N PRO A 63 -17.25 -16.74 3.46
CA PRO A 63 -16.70 -15.54 2.85
C PRO A 63 -16.20 -14.55 3.93
N PRO A 64 -15.11 -13.80 3.66
CA PRO A 64 -14.66 -12.75 4.57
C PRO A 64 -15.72 -11.65 4.70
N ALA A 65 -15.94 -11.19 5.92
CA ALA A 65 -16.79 -10.04 6.22
C ALA A 65 -16.07 -8.71 5.97
N ARG A 66 -14.73 -8.69 6.14
CA ARG A 66 -13.88 -7.54 5.83
C ARG A 66 -12.60 -7.99 5.16
N LEU A 67 -12.13 -7.16 4.25
CA LEU A 67 -10.87 -7.34 3.54
C LEU A 67 -10.02 -6.09 3.72
N TRP A 68 -8.79 -6.26 4.15
CA TRP A 68 -7.80 -5.19 4.26
C TRP A 68 -6.73 -5.43 3.22
N HIS A 69 -6.36 -4.40 2.48
CA HIS A 69 -5.16 -4.42 1.63
C HIS A 69 -4.20 -3.38 2.18
N VAL A 70 -3.09 -3.86 2.72
CA VAL A 70 -2.06 -3.02 3.31
C VAL A 70 -0.85 -3.06 2.40
N VAL A 71 -0.56 -1.95 1.73
CA VAL A 71 0.61 -1.84 0.85
C VAL A 71 1.83 -1.58 1.74
N PRO A 72 2.76 -2.54 1.94
CA PRO A 72 3.93 -2.34 2.78
C PRO A 72 4.69 -1.11 2.31
N PHE A 73 4.80 -0.15 3.21
CA PHE A 73 5.58 1.06 3.03
C PHE A 73 6.41 1.28 4.27
N THR A 74 7.55 1.95 4.11
CA THR A 74 8.40 2.35 5.23
C THR A 74 7.82 3.53 6.02
N ALA A 75 6.64 4.03 5.65
CA ALA A 75 5.94 5.16 6.27
C ALA A 75 4.59 4.73 6.85
N CYS A 76 4.12 5.48 7.85
CA CYS A 76 2.80 5.32 8.44
C CYS A 76 1.71 5.42 7.37
N MET A 77 0.74 4.52 7.36
CA MET A 77 -0.36 4.59 6.38
C MET A 77 -1.72 4.37 7.02
N ALA A 78 -2.73 5.01 6.41
CA ALA A 78 -4.12 4.74 6.70
C ALA A 78 -4.54 3.34 6.22
N LEU A 79 -4.72 2.43 7.16
CA LEU A 79 -5.37 1.14 6.99
C LEU A 79 -6.88 1.35 6.87
N ARG A 80 -7.42 1.14 5.67
CA ARG A 80 -8.86 1.21 5.41
C ARG A 80 -9.38 -0.16 4.98
N PRO A 81 -10.28 -0.79 5.74
CA PRO A 81 -10.90 -2.03 5.29
C PRO A 81 -11.87 -1.74 4.17
N GLN A 82 -11.90 -2.63 3.18
CA GLN A 82 -13.04 -2.80 2.32
C GLN A 82 -14.04 -3.72 3.01
N MET A 83 -15.23 -3.19 3.30
CA MET A 83 -16.33 -4.02 3.78
C MET A 83 -16.88 -4.86 2.63
N GLN A 84 -16.81 -6.18 2.75
CA GLN A 84 -17.48 -7.09 1.83
C GLN A 84 -18.84 -7.49 2.41
N LYS A 85 -19.91 -7.29 1.64
CA LYS A 85 -21.22 -7.88 2.00
C LYS A 85 -21.13 -9.40 1.75
N PRO A 86 -21.41 -10.25 2.76
CA PRO A 86 -21.53 -11.69 2.52
C PRO A 86 -22.52 -11.97 1.39
N GLY A 87 -22.08 -12.66 0.34
CA GLY A 87 -22.93 -13.06 -0.79
C GLY A 87 -23.02 -12.09 -1.97
N LYS A 88 -22.26 -10.98 -2.00
CA LYS A 88 -22.15 -10.11 -3.19
C LYS A 88 -20.69 -9.87 -3.59
N THR A 89 -20.30 -10.41 -4.73
CA THR A 89 -19.00 -10.17 -5.42
C THR A 89 -18.95 -8.82 -6.14
N SER A 90 -19.67 -7.80 -5.65
CA SER A 90 -19.75 -6.49 -6.31
C SER A 90 -19.26 -5.38 -5.39
N HIS A 91 -18.31 -4.61 -5.91
CA HIS A 91 -17.63 -3.42 -5.36
C HIS A 91 -18.58 -2.28 -4.94
N GLU A 92 -19.47 -2.52 -3.98
CA GLU A 92 -20.09 -1.43 -3.23
C GLU A 92 -19.17 -1.14 -2.05
N ALA A 93 -18.30 -0.13 -2.22
CA ALA A 93 -17.50 0.45 -1.15
C ALA A 93 -18.44 0.90 -0.01
N LEU A 94 -18.63 0.03 0.97
CA LEU A 94 -19.50 0.26 2.11
C LEU A 94 -18.74 1.02 3.17
N ALA A 95 -19.25 2.23 3.43
CA ALA A 95 -19.12 3.06 4.62
C ALA A 95 -17.81 2.93 5.42
N SER A 96 -17.00 3.99 5.32
CA SER A 96 -15.77 4.26 6.06
C SER A 96 -15.76 3.68 7.48
N ALA A 97 -15.11 2.53 7.65
CA ALA A 97 -14.63 2.10 8.95
C ALA A 97 -13.68 3.17 9.52
N PRO A 98 -13.44 3.19 10.85
CA PRO A 98 -12.43 4.06 11.44
C PRO A 98 -11.09 3.89 10.71
N MET A 99 -10.48 5.01 10.35
CA MET A 99 -9.16 5.02 9.74
C MET A 99 -8.16 4.63 10.82
N LEU A 100 -7.55 3.46 10.68
CA LEU A 100 -6.46 3.04 11.54
C LEU A 100 -5.17 3.42 10.85
N TYR A 101 -4.15 3.83 11.60
CA TYR A 101 -2.82 4.04 11.03
C TYR A 101 -1.91 2.89 11.44
N GLY A 102 -0.95 2.50 10.61
CA GLY A 102 -0.09 1.40 10.99
C GLY A 102 0.91 0.92 9.95
N ARG A 103 1.64 -0.14 10.35
CA ARG A 103 2.69 -0.78 9.54
C ARG A 103 2.59 -2.30 9.64
N VAL A 104 2.71 -2.97 8.50
CA VAL A 104 2.87 -4.42 8.39
C VAL A 104 3.70 -4.73 7.16
N SER A 105 4.59 -5.72 7.25
CA SER A 105 5.39 -6.20 6.13
C SER A 105 5.27 -7.71 6.00
N CYS A 106 5.47 -8.20 4.78
CA CYS A 106 5.53 -9.62 4.52
C CYS A 106 6.70 -10.31 5.21
N ASP A 107 7.82 -9.61 5.35
CA ASP A 107 8.99 -10.13 6.07
C ASP A 107 8.65 -10.41 7.54
N THR A 108 7.92 -9.50 8.20
CA THR A 108 7.47 -9.69 9.58
C THR A 108 6.46 -10.84 9.70
N LEU A 109 5.55 -11.01 8.74
CA LEU A 109 4.57 -12.11 8.78
C LEU A 109 5.21 -13.50 8.57
N ARG A 110 6.35 -13.55 7.88
CA ARG A 110 7.09 -14.77 7.56
C ARG A 110 8.13 -15.13 8.62
N ASP A 111 8.33 -14.27 9.62
CA ASP A 111 9.22 -14.55 10.73
C ASP A 111 8.71 -15.76 11.55
N ALA A 112 9.63 -16.63 11.96
CA ALA A 112 9.34 -17.83 12.72
C ALA A 112 8.83 -17.52 14.14
N GLU A 113 9.13 -16.32 14.67
CA GLU A 113 8.63 -15.85 15.97
C GLU A 113 7.19 -15.30 15.91
N GLY A 114 6.61 -15.24 14.71
CA GLY A 114 5.28 -14.68 14.46
C GLY A 114 5.31 -13.18 14.16
N GLY A 115 4.38 -12.74 13.31
CA GLY A 115 4.30 -11.36 12.89
C GLY A 115 3.62 -10.46 13.91
N PHE A 116 3.82 -9.15 13.74
CA PHE A 116 3.03 -8.12 14.43
C PHE A 116 2.60 -7.05 13.43
N VAL A 117 1.46 -6.43 13.70
CA VAL A 117 1.03 -5.18 13.09
C VAL A 117 1.22 -4.06 14.11
N GLU A 118 1.80 -2.96 13.67
CA GLU A 118 1.85 -1.74 14.47
C GLU A 118 0.62 -0.90 14.15
N ILE A 119 -0.16 -0.53 15.16
CA ILE A 119 -1.37 0.28 15.03
C ILE A 119 -1.16 1.58 15.79
N CYS A 120 -1.34 2.70 15.12
CA CYS A 120 -1.08 4.02 15.65
C CYS A 120 -2.35 4.86 15.68
N SER A 121 -2.44 5.75 16.67
CA SER A 121 -3.55 6.68 16.84
C SER A 121 -3.44 7.93 15.97
N ASP A 122 -2.25 8.21 15.43
CA ASP A 122 -1.93 9.37 14.60
C ASP A 122 -1.36 8.96 13.23
N GLU A 123 -1.41 9.89 12.28
CA GLU A 123 -0.92 9.70 10.91
C GLU A 123 0.61 9.70 10.80
N ASP A 124 1.29 10.16 11.85
CA ASP A 124 2.75 10.20 11.93
C ASP A 124 3.34 8.88 12.44
N CYS A 125 2.51 7.99 13.00
CA CYS A 125 2.92 6.79 13.72
C CYS A 125 3.99 7.11 14.77
N SER A 126 3.72 8.08 15.64
CA SER A 126 4.65 8.43 16.72
C SER A 126 4.85 7.24 17.66
N GLU A 127 6.09 7.00 18.13
CA GLU A 127 6.40 5.81 18.97
C GLU A 127 5.54 5.74 20.24
N GLU A 128 5.09 6.89 20.77
CA GLU A 128 4.22 6.97 21.94
C GLU A 128 2.74 6.67 21.63
N GLY A 129 2.33 6.80 20.36
CA GLY A 129 0.96 6.60 19.87
C GLY A 129 0.72 5.23 19.23
N CYS A 130 1.75 4.40 19.10
CA CYS A 130 1.70 3.12 18.42
C CYS A 130 1.68 1.92 19.39
N GLN A 131 0.89 0.90 19.07
CA GLN A 131 0.85 -0.37 19.76
C GLN A 131 1.14 -1.52 18.80
N ARG A 132 1.94 -2.50 19.26
CA ARG A 132 2.21 -3.72 18.50
C ARG A 132 1.17 -4.76 18.88
N VAL A 133 0.44 -5.24 17.88
CA VAL A 133 -0.55 -6.30 18.01
C VAL A 133 -0.02 -7.52 17.28
N SER A 134 0.14 -8.63 18.00
CA SER A 134 0.53 -9.90 17.39
C SER A 134 -0.51 -10.35 16.37
N VAL A 135 -0.05 -10.89 15.25
CA VAL A 135 -0.91 -11.41 14.19
C VAL A 135 -0.56 -12.86 13.93
N VAL A 136 -1.53 -13.62 13.41
CA VAL A 136 -1.27 -15.01 13.07
C VAL A 136 -0.31 -15.13 11.88
N PRO A 137 0.49 -16.20 11.83
CA PRO A 137 1.34 -16.49 10.68
C PRO A 137 0.57 -16.52 9.35
N GLU A 138 1.30 -16.26 8.26
CA GLU A 138 0.75 -16.39 6.91
C GLU A 138 0.14 -17.78 6.69
N GLY A 139 -1.12 -17.82 6.23
CA GLY A 139 -1.86 -19.06 5.98
C GLY A 139 -2.57 -19.67 7.19
N GLU A 140 -2.41 -19.11 8.39
CA GLU A 140 -3.15 -19.55 9.59
C GLU A 140 -4.43 -18.74 9.82
N CYS A 141 -5.29 -19.26 10.69
CA CYS A 141 -6.48 -18.58 11.18
C CYS A 141 -6.34 -18.30 12.68
N GLY A 142 -6.66 -17.09 13.10
CA GLY A 142 -6.82 -16.76 14.51
C GLY A 142 -7.56 -15.46 14.72
N THR A 143 -7.34 -14.77 15.83
CA THR A 143 -8.12 -13.57 16.14
C THR A 143 -7.62 -12.34 15.38
N SER A 144 -8.55 -11.47 14.96
CA SER A 144 -8.15 -10.20 14.35
C SER A 144 -7.71 -9.16 15.37
N PHE A 145 -6.79 -8.27 14.95
CA PHE A 145 -6.48 -7.03 15.64
C PHE A 145 -7.67 -6.06 15.79
N THR A 146 -8.74 -6.23 14.99
CA THR A 146 -9.98 -5.45 15.14
C THR A 146 -11.08 -6.15 15.94
N GLY A 147 -10.78 -7.32 16.53
CA GLY A 147 -11.70 -8.06 17.40
C GLY A 147 -12.65 -9.03 16.69
N PHE A 148 -12.45 -9.32 15.40
CA PHE A 148 -13.14 -10.42 14.71
C PHE A 148 -12.70 -11.79 15.23
N ALA A 149 -13.65 -12.73 15.23
CA ALA A 149 -13.45 -14.09 15.73
C ALA A 149 -12.40 -14.86 14.93
N GLY A 150 -12.38 -14.70 13.60
CA GLY A 150 -11.40 -15.29 12.70
C GLY A 150 -10.74 -14.24 11.80
N ALA A 151 -9.45 -14.42 11.56
CA ALA A 151 -8.61 -13.59 10.73
C ALA A 151 -7.52 -14.45 10.08
N SER A 152 -7.32 -14.26 8.78
CA SER A 152 -6.24 -14.89 8.03
C SER A 152 -5.43 -13.84 7.28
N TRP A 153 -4.13 -14.05 7.19
CA TRP A 153 -3.17 -13.13 6.59
C TRP A 153 -2.48 -13.81 5.43
N ARG A 154 -2.26 -13.05 4.35
CA ARG A 154 -1.46 -13.52 3.22
C ARG A 154 -0.72 -12.39 2.53
N CYS A 155 0.45 -12.69 2.03
CA CYS A 155 1.20 -11.81 1.15
C CYS A 155 0.69 -11.97 -0.28
N ILE A 156 0.39 -10.86 -0.92
CA ILE A 156 -0.11 -10.82 -2.30
C ILE A 156 0.74 -9.89 -3.15
N LYS A 157 0.68 -10.11 -4.46
CA LYS A 157 1.33 -9.23 -5.42
C LYS A 157 0.51 -7.97 -5.61
N SER A 158 1.17 -6.83 -5.85
CA SER A 158 0.48 -5.56 -6.10
C SER A 158 -0.51 -5.67 -7.27
N THR A 159 -0.20 -6.50 -8.26
CA THR A 159 -1.04 -6.79 -9.43
C THR A 159 -2.33 -7.55 -9.11
N ASP A 160 -2.39 -8.19 -7.95
CA ASP A 160 -3.55 -8.99 -7.51
C ASP A 160 -4.53 -8.15 -6.68
N ILE A 161 -4.17 -6.90 -6.35
CA ILE A 161 -5.08 -5.94 -5.74
C ILE A 161 -6.04 -5.44 -6.83
N PRO A 162 -7.35 -5.68 -6.72
CA PRO A 162 -8.31 -5.13 -7.66
C PRO A 162 -8.24 -3.59 -7.65
N LYS A 163 -8.04 -2.98 -8.82
CA LYS A 163 -8.00 -1.52 -9.02
C LYS A 163 -9.37 -0.89 -8.93
#